data_AF-A0A357G7V8-F1
#
_entry.id   AF-A0A357G7V8-F1
#
_cell.length_a   1.000
_cell.length_b   1.000
_cell.length_c   1.000
_cell.angle_alpha   90.00
_cell.angle_beta   90.00
_cell.angle_gamma   90.00
#
_symmetry.space_group_name_H-M   'P 1'
#
loop_
_entity.id
_entity.type
_entity.pdbx_description
1 polymer ?
#
loop_
_entity_poly.entity_id
_entity_poly.type
_entity_poly.pdbx_seq_one_letter_code
_entity_poly.pdbx_strand_id
1 'polypeptide(L)'
;MQPVNWQQFGLKSNPYDTLPLIEGGYLSIEDAFVGRDKEINFLDNLFESERRSCLAICGNVGVGKTSLANFQKVIWKYRKPKLLFSSRREIEASDLSLNKKSFLLEIIGSMIREIELIDPGLLKDDFISKLNRLLDIVQTMDISGGISVLGSGGDFGINKNYTQPLDVSISMLEKYFVSLIKFVKENEIGGYKYSGIIVHVNNFDVVLAEKENKKKVIQFFNEIRDILQTPDVYYLFLGPNNLFKDVIGSQDRVKSVFFRTPLRIDPLSKGELIQAFEKRMALLKSNDIPNYIKPVKDEVVYNLYDLYEGDIRLIMSSISDILSKISDKFGKSLSVDEARILLAQERWERIEELIKLTEEQKVILKSIIKSKNPISQKEIADLSGKAQSNVSGYYFKPLKDNEIIEEKGRIKNKPLWGLTRDYEPLKWLVDAQEKMQINLEEKSSQMSLEI
;
A
#
# COMPACT_ATOMS: atom_id res chain seq x y z
N MET A 1 -6.75 8.09 19.14
CA MET A 1 -5.28 8.29 19.10
C MET A 1 -4.95 9.77 19.05
N GLN A 2 -3.96 10.22 19.81
CA GLN A 2 -3.49 11.60 19.77
C GLN A 2 -2.49 11.79 18.62
N PRO A 3 -2.50 12.94 17.92
CA PRO A 3 -1.49 13.22 16.90
C PRO A 3 -0.11 13.39 17.55
N VAL A 4 0.92 12.78 16.94
CA VAL A 4 2.30 12.89 17.42
C VAL A 4 2.83 14.30 17.15
N ASN A 5 3.32 14.98 18.20
CA ASN A 5 4.04 16.24 18.04
C ASN A 5 5.48 15.99 17.57
N TRP A 6 5.77 16.18 16.27
CA TRP A 6 7.08 15.94 15.68
C TRP A 6 8.15 16.99 16.03
N GLN A 7 7.73 18.19 16.47
CA GLN A 7 8.68 19.24 16.86
C GLN A 7 9.51 18.85 18.07
N GLN A 8 8.99 17.99 18.96
CA GLN A 8 9.76 17.48 20.11
C GLN A 8 10.99 16.65 19.70
N PHE A 9 10.96 16.08 18.49
CA PHE A 9 12.09 15.35 17.88
C PHE A 9 12.90 16.23 16.95
N GLY A 10 12.52 17.50 16.78
CA GLY A 10 13.18 18.41 15.87
C GLY A 10 12.83 18.20 14.39
N LEU A 11 11.64 17.67 14.11
CA LEU A 11 11.18 17.38 12.75
C LEU A 11 9.98 18.26 12.40
N LYS A 12 9.92 18.69 11.12
CA LYS A 12 8.82 19.49 10.57
C LYS A 12 7.54 18.67 10.36
N SER A 13 7.66 17.37 10.13
CA SER A 13 6.54 16.46 9.89
C SER A 13 6.91 15.00 10.20
N ASN A 14 5.98 14.07 9.92
CA ASN A 14 6.14 12.64 10.19
C ASN A 14 7.13 11.96 9.22
N PRO A 15 8.29 11.44 9.68
CA PRO A 15 9.21 10.66 8.85
C PRO A 15 8.68 9.25 8.52
N TYR A 16 7.71 8.76 9.28
CA TYR A 16 7.08 7.45 9.13
C TYR A 16 5.72 7.54 8.42
N ASP A 17 5.53 8.53 7.54
CA ASP A 17 4.39 8.53 6.64
C ASP A 17 4.44 7.30 5.72
N THR A 18 3.31 6.58 5.69
CA THR A 18 3.13 5.32 4.96
C THR A 18 2.76 5.53 3.49
N LEU A 19 2.46 6.77 3.11
CA LEU A 19 2.24 7.12 1.71
C LEU A 19 3.50 6.83 0.88
N PRO A 20 3.32 6.33 -0.36
CA PRO A 20 4.45 6.13 -1.26
C PRO A 20 5.13 7.47 -1.57
N LEU A 21 6.41 7.44 -1.90
CA LEU A 21 7.09 8.62 -2.40
C LEU A 21 6.49 8.98 -3.78
N ILE A 22 6.16 10.26 -3.98
CA ILE A 22 5.54 10.78 -5.19
C ILE A 22 6.25 12.05 -5.66
N GLU A 23 6.15 12.32 -6.97
CA GLU A 23 6.63 13.57 -7.55
C GLU A 23 5.85 14.77 -7.00
N GLY A 24 6.55 15.81 -6.54
CA GLY A 24 5.94 16.98 -5.90
C GLY A 24 5.42 16.71 -4.48
N GLY A 25 5.73 15.54 -3.89
CA GLY A 25 5.44 15.25 -2.49
C GLY A 25 6.29 16.07 -1.52
N TYR A 26 5.96 15.98 -0.23
CA TYR A 26 6.69 16.72 0.82
C TYR A 26 8.17 16.32 0.92
N LEU A 27 8.48 15.07 0.57
CA LEU A 27 9.83 14.55 0.45
C LEU A 27 10.20 14.41 -1.03
N SER A 28 11.37 14.94 -1.40
CA SER A 28 11.96 14.70 -2.72
C SER A 28 12.17 13.20 -2.91
N ILE A 29 11.57 12.64 -3.97
CA ILE A 29 11.67 11.21 -4.27
C ILE A 29 13.11 10.81 -4.60
N GLU A 30 13.86 11.68 -5.28
CA GLU A 30 15.26 11.44 -5.66
C GLU A 30 16.14 11.32 -4.41
N ASP A 31 15.88 12.16 -3.40
CA ASP A 31 16.69 12.20 -2.19
C ASP A 31 16.26 11.15 -1.17
N ALA A 32 14.95 10.92 -1.02
CA ALA A 32 14.39 10.03 -0.01
C ALA A 32 14.38 8.55 -0.40
N PHE A 33 14.53 8.21 -1.68
CA PHE A 33 14.59 6.82 -2.13
C PHE A 33 15.93 6.17 -1.74
N VAL A 34 15.89 4.91 -1.30
CA VAL A 34 17.05 4.17 -0.76
C VAL A 34 17.04 2.73 -1.24
N GLY A 35 18.24 2.24 -1.57
CA GLY A 35 18.48 0.86 -2.01
C GLY A 35 17.96 0.58 -3.41
N ARG A 36 17.70 -0.70 -3.68
CA ARG A 36 17.09 -1.19 -4.94
C ARG A 36 17.95 -1.01 -6.19
N ASP A 37 19.27 -0.92 -6.07
CA ASP A 37 20.15 -0.68 -7.22
C ASP A 37 19.96 -1.74 -8.33
N LYS A 38 19.71 -3.00 -7.96
CA LYS A 38 19.48 -4.09 -8.93
C LYS A 38 18.19 -3.87 -9.71
N GLU A 39 17.11 -3.54 -9.02
CA GLU A 39 15.80 -3.30 -9.60
C GLU A 39 15.78 -2.00 -10.42
N ILE A 40 16.48 -0.96 -9.96
CA ILE A 40 16.72 0.27 -10.71
C ILE A 40 17.43 -0.05 -12.02
N ASN A 41 18.60 -0.72 -11.95
CA ASN A 41 19.39 -1.06 -13.13
C ASN A 41 18.61 -1.95 -14.10
N PHE A 42 17.79 -2.88 -13.60
CA PHE A 42 16.93 -3.70 -14.44
C PHE A 42 15.92 -2.84 -15.23
N LEU A 43 15.23 -1.94 -14.55
CA LEU A 43 14.24 -1.05 -15.19
C LEU A 43 14.91 -0.08 -16.16
N ASP A 44 16.09 0.44 -15.82
CA ASP A 44 16.88 1.31 -16.69
C ASP A 44 17.25 0.57 -17.99
N ASN A 45 17.83 -0.62 -17.88
CA ASN A 45 18.18 -1.44 -19.04
C ASN A 45 16.95 -1.75 -19.90
N LEU A 46 15.81 -2.05 -19.28
CA LEU A 46 14.55 -2.34 -19.97
C LEU A 46 14.05 -1.13 -20.77
N PHE A 47 14.09 0.06 -20.19
CA PHE A 47 13.62 1.28 -20.84
C PHE A 47 14.62 1.82 -21.89
N GLU A 48 15.92 1.55 -21.74
CA GLU A 48 16.95 1.91 -22.72
C GLU A 48 16.87 1.01 -23.96
N SER A 49 16.86 -0.32 -23.76
CA SER A 49 17.03 -1.30 -24.82
C SER A 49 15.77 -1.58 -25.64
N GLU A 50 14.59 -1.46 -25.03
CA GLU A 50 13.34 -1.80 -25.69
C GLU A 50 12.63 -0.56 -26.25
N ARG A 51 11.80 -0.77 -27.27
CA ARG A 51 10.85 0.24 -27.76
C ARG A 51 9.47 0.11 -27.14
N ARG A 52 9.20 -0.99 -26.45
CA ARG A 52 7.98 -1.22 -25.68
C ARG A 52 8.27 -2.22 -24.57
N SER A 53 7.54 -2.14 -23.47
CA SER A 53 7.63 -3.18 -22.46
C SER A 53 6.31 -3.35 -21.73
N CYS A 54 6.05 -4.57 -21.28
CA CYS A 54 4.96 -4.89 -20.39
C CYS A 54 5.51 -5.74 -19.26
N LEU A 55 5.65 -5.14 -18.08
CA LEU A 55 6.31 -5.75 -16.93
C LEU A 55 5.35 -5.89 -15.76
N ALA A 56 5.31 -7.08 -15.18
CA ALA A 56 4.72 -7.27 -13.86
C ALA A 56 5.79 -7.02 -12.79
N ILE A 57 5.49 -6.12 -11.85
CA ILE A 57 6.29 -5.86 -10.66
C ILE A 57 5.56 -6.51 -9.48
N CYS A 58 6.13 -7.59 -8.97
CA CYS A 58 5.51 -8.46 -7.98
C CYS A 58 6.23 -8.36 -6.64
N GLY A 59 5.48 -8.42 -5.55
CA GLY A 59 6.05 -8.41 -4.20
C GLY A 59 4.95 -8.40 -3.16
N ASN A 60 5.30 -8.65 -1.90
CA ASN A 60 4.34 -8.54 -0.80
C ASN A 60 3.84 -7.09 -0.63
N VAL A 61 2.79 -6.89 0.16
CA VAL A 61 2.38 -5.55 0.60
C VAL A 61 3.54 -4.91 1.38
N GLY A 62 3.68 -3.59 1.29
CA GLY A 62 4.66 -2.85 2.09
C GLY A 62 6.13 -3.02 1.70
N VAL A 63 6.47 -3.69 0.60
CA VAL A 63 7.88 -3.80 0.15
C VAL A 63 8.38 -2.59 -0.66
N GLY A 64 7.51 -1.62 -0.96
CA GLY A 64 7.89 -0.38 -1.67
C GLY A 64 7.77 -0.41 -3.20
N LYS A 65 6.94 -1.30 -3.76
CA LYS A 65 6.69 -1.41 -5.22
C LYS A 65 6.31 -0.07 -5.86
N THR A 66 5.33 0.62 -5.29
CA THR A 66 4.82 1.91 -5.80
C THR A 66 5.88 3.01 -5.74
N SER A 67 6.64 3.07 -4.64
CA SER A 67 7.75 4.04 -4.52
C SER A 67 8.83 3.80 -5.57
N LEU A 68 9.18 2.54 -5.87
CA LEU A 68 10.15 2.21 -6.93
C LEU A 68 9.64 2.65 -8.32
N ALA A 69 8.37 2.35 -8.64
CA ALA A 69 7.77 2.75 -9.91
C ALA A 69 7.70 4.28 -10.06
N ASN A 70 7.35 4.99 -8.98
CA ASN A 70 7.34 6.45 -8.97
C ASN A 70 8.73 7.06 -9.09
N PHE A 71 9.72 6.49 -8.41
CA PHE A 71 11.12 6.92 -8.54
C PHE A 71 11.57 6.80 -9.99
N GLN A 72 11.33 5.65 -10.61
CA GLN A 72 11.72 5.44 -12.00
C GLN A 72 10.98 6.35 -12.98
N LYS A 73 9.69 6.59 -12.77
CA LYS A 73 8.94 7.59 -13.56
C LYS A 73 9.60 8.97 -13.51
N VAL A 74 10.00 9.45 -12.34
CA VAL A 74 10.64 10.78 -12.21
C VAL A 74 12.00 10.82 -12.89
N ILE A 75 12.85 9.83 -12.65
CA ILE A 75 14.18 9.75 -13.27
C ILE A 75 14.07 9.72 -14.80
N TRP A 76 13.17 8.92 -15.34
CA TRP A 76 12.98 8.79 -16.79
C TRP A 76 12.23 9.95 -17.41
N LYS A 77 11.48 10.73 -16.64
CA LYS A 77 10.79 11.92 -17.12
C LYS A 77 11.69 13.14 -17.21
N TYR A 78 12.72 13.24 -16.37
CA TYR A 78 13.52 14.48 -16.26
C TYR A 78 15.04 14.33 -16.38
N ARG A 79 15.61 13.13 -16.17
CA ARG A 79 17.07 12.99 -15.96
C ARG A 79 17.77 12.14 -17.03
N LYS A 80 17.06 11.23 -17.68
CA LYS A 80 17.66 10.30 -18.65
C LYS A 80 17.84 10.95 -20.03
N PRO A 81 18.84 10.53 -20.83
CA PRO A 81 18.99 11.05 -22.20
C PRO A 81 17.78 10.78 -23.10
N LYS A 82 17.14 9.62 -22.90
CA LYS A 82 15.87 9.26 -23.54
C LYS A 82 14.75 9.50 -22.53
N LEU A 83 14.06 10.62 -22.63
CA LEU A 83 12.98 10.96 -21.71
C LEU A 83 11.69 10.21 -22.04
N LEU A 84 10.97 9.79 -21.01
CA LEU A 84 9.66 9.13 -21.12
C LEU A 84 8.63 9.92 -20.31
N PHE A 85 7.53 10.29 -20.96
CA PHE A 85 6.46 11.03 -20.30
C PHE A 85 5.68 10.11 -19.37
N SER A 86 5.27 10.61 -18.21
CA SER A 86 4.44 9.85 -17.29
C SER A 86 3.64 10.76 -16.38
N SER A 87 2.42 10.33 -16.07
CA SER A 87 1.55 11.00 -15.10
C SER A 87 2.06 10.82 -13.69
N ARG A 88 1.92 11.82 -12.82
CA ARG A 88 2.27 11.68 -11.39
C ARG A 88 1.40 10.62 -10.72
N ARG A 89 0.11 10.60 -11.05
CA ARG A 89 -0.86 9.59 -10.56
C ARG A 89 -0.72 8.26 -11.29
N GLU A 90 -0.80 7.18 -10.55
CA GLU A 90 -1.01 5.82 -11.06
C GLU A 90 -2.46 5.61 -11.53
N ILE A 91 -2.64 4.58 -12.35
CA ILE A 91 -3.96 4.03 -12.69
C ILE A 91 -4.27 2.94 -11.68
N GLU A 92 -5.38 3.08 -10.97
CA GLU A 92 -5.80 2.08 -9.98
C GLU A 92 -6.61 0.97 -10.64
N ALA A 93 -6.18 -0.28 -10.46
CA ALA A 93 -7.01 -1.43 -10.76
C ALA A 93 -8.19 -1.49 -9.77
N SER A 94 -9.41 -1.49 -10.28
CA SER A 94 -10.66 -1.56 -9.54
C SER A 94 -11.72 -2.27 -10.39
N ASP A 95 -12.81 -2.73 -9.79
CA ASP A 95 -13.90 -3.36 -10.55
C ASP A 95 -14.42 -2.50 -11.72
N LEU A 96 -14.37 -1.18 -11.59
CA LEU A 96 -14.78 -0.24 -12.63
C LEU A 96 -13.73 -0.04 -13.74
N SER A 97 -12.44 -0.24 -13.43
CA SER A 97 -11.33 -0.05 -14.37
C SER A 97 -10.86 -1.33 -15.06
N LEU A 98 -11.30 -2.51 -14.60
CA LEU A 98 -10.97 -3.83 -15.17
C LEU A 98 -11.73 -4.16 -16.48
N ASN A 99 -11.83 -3.19 -17.38
CA ASN A 99 -12.25 -3.40 -18.76
C ASN A 99 -11.46 -2.47 -19.69
N LYS A 100 -11.39 -2.85 -20.97
CA LYS A 100 -10.58 -2.12 -21.95
C LYS A 100 -10.98 -0.66 -22.16
N LYS A 101 -12.29 -0.34 -22.11
CA LYS A 101 -12.79 1.03 -22.33
C LYS A 101 -12.36 1.95 -21.19
N SER A 102 -12.66 1.57 -19.94
CA SER A 102 -12.26 2.33 -18.75
C SER A 102 -10.74 2.47 -18.66
N PHE A 103 -9.99 1.41 -18.95
CA PHE A 103 -8.53 1.47 -18.92
C PHE A 103 -7.94 2.50 -19.91
N LEU A 104 -8.42 2.53 -21.15
CA LEU A 104 -7.98 3.52 -22.13
C LEU A 104 -8.35 4.95 -21.71
N LEU A 105 -9.56 5.14 -21.19
CA LEU A 105 -10.01 6.44 -20.68
C LEU A 105 -9.14 6.93 -19.52
N GLU A 106 -8.80 6.05 -18.58
CA GLU A 106 -7.93 6.40 -17.45
C GLU A 106 -6.51 6.74 -17.90
N ILE A 107 -5.93 5.99 -18.86
CA ILE A 107 -4.63 6.35 -19.44
C ILE A 107 -4.70 7.74 -20.08
N ILE A 108 -5.65 7.95 -21.00
CA ILE A 108 -5.79 9.20 -21.75
C ILE A 108 -6.00 10.37 -20.77
N GLY A 109 -6.93 10.23 -19.82
CA GLY A 109 -7.21 11.25 -18.82
C GLY A 109 -6.06 11.51 -17.87
N SER A 110 -5.30 10.49 -17.47
CA SER A 110 -4.10 10.69 -16.65
C SER A 110 -3.03 11.48 -17.38
N MET A 111 -2.80 11.20 -18.68
CA MET A 111 -1.84 11.94 -19.49
C MET A 111 -2.27 13.38 -19.77
N ILE A 112 -3.55 13.62 -20.06
CA ILE A 112 -4.05 14.99 -20.31
C ILE A 112 -3.96 15.85 -19.06
N ARG A 113 -4.35 15.30 -17.89
CA ARG A 113 -4.19 16.00 -16.60
C ARG A 113 -2.72 16.32 -16.31
N GLU A 114 -1.81 15.43 -16.68
CA GLU A 114 -0.37 15.70 -16.52
C GLU A 114 0.13 16.79 -17.47
N ILE A 115 -0.33 16.78 -18.74
CA ILE A 115 -0.02 17.85 -19.71
C ILE A 115 -0.55 19.18 -19.21
N GLU A 116 -1.80 19.25 -18.74
CA GLU A 116 -2.40 20.46 -18.15
C GLU A 116 -1.57 21.00 -16.98
N LEU A 117 -1.07 20.12 -16.12
CA LEU A 117 -0.30 20.50 -14.94
C LEU A 117 1.09 21.03 -15.29
N ILE A 118 1.76 20.44 -16.28
CA ILE A 118 3.13 20.79 -16.67
C ILE A 118 3.15 21.95 -17.67
N ASP A 119 2.24 21.92 -18.64
CA ASP A 119 2.19 22.85 -19.76
C ASP A 119 0.73 23.16 -20.15
N PRO A 120 0.04 24.00 -19.37
CA PRO A 120 -1.37 24.31 -19.59
C PRO A 120 -1.62 25.00 -20.95
N GLY A 121 -0.59 25.54 -21.60
CA GLY A 121 -0.68 26.13 -22.93
C GLY A 121 -1.11 25.11 -23.99
N LEU A 122 -0.70 23.85 -23.85
CA LEU A 122 -1.02 22.77 -24.77
C LEU A 122 -2.49 22.34 -24.74
N LEU A 123 -3.28 22.78 -23.75
CA LEU A 123 -4.74 22.54 -23.77
C LEU A 123 -5.47 23.30 -24.88
N LYS A 124 -4.82 24.31 -25.47
CA LYS A 124 -5.33 25.04 -26.64
C LYS A 124 -5.09 24.31 -27.95
N ASP A 125 -4.24 23.28 -27.96
CA ASP A 125 -4.07 22.42 -29.13
C ASP A 125 -5.39 21.73 -29.50
N ASP A 126 -5.72 21.70 -30.78
CA ASP A 126 -7.01 21.18 -31.26
C ASP A 126 -7.22 19.71 -30.88
N PHE A 127 -6.15 18.90 -30.92
CA PHE A 127 -6.24 17.48 -30.58
C PHE A 127 -6.40 17.29 -29.08
N ILE A 128 -5.60 17.95 -28.25
CA ILE A 128 -5.70 17.86 -26.78
C ILE A 128 -7.03 18.42 -26.28
N SER A 129 -7.47 19.57 -26.79
CA SER A 129 -8.77 20.17 -26.45
C SER A 129 -9.93 19.23 -26.79
N LYS A 130 -9.87 18.57 -27.95
CA LYS A 130 -10.87 17.58 -28.36
C LYS A 130 -10.90 16.37 -27.43
N LEU A 131 -9.74 15.85 -27.04
CA LEU A 131 -9.67 14.73 -26.11
C LEU A 131 -10.19 15.11 -24.72
N ASN A 132 -9.83 16.31 -24.23
CA ASN A 132 -10.27 16.77 -22.92
C ASN A 132 -11.81 16.86 -22.86
N ARG A 133 -12.44 17.45 -23.87
CA ARG A 133 -13.91 17.52 -23.98
C ARG A 133 -14.56 16.13 -24.04
N LEU A 134 -13.93 15.17 -24.70
CA LEU A 134 -14.44 13.80 -24.76
C LEU A 134 -14.44 13.17 -23.36
N LEU A 135 -13.37 13.38 -22.58
CA LEU A 135 -13.28 12.88 -21.21
C LEU A 135 -14.32 13.54 -20.31
N ASP A 136 -14.52 14.85 -20.42
CA ASP A 136 -15.53 15.59 -19.64
C ASP A 136 -16.94 15.01 -19.88
N ILE A 137 -17.28 14.72 -21.14
CA ILE A 137 -18.58 14.11 -21.50
C ILE A 137 -18.72 12.72 -20.88
N VAL A 138 -17.69 11.87 -21.00
CA VAL A 138 -17.75 10.49 -20.50
C VAL A 138 -17.84 10.47 -18.97
N GLN A 139 -17.04 11.29 -18.26
CA GLN A 139 -17.07 11.37 -16.80
C GLN A 139 -18.40 11.94 -16.28
N THR A 140 -18.98 12.92 -16.97
CA THR A 140 -20.30 13.48 -16.61
C THR A 140 -21.42 12.44 -16.78
N MET A 141 -21.31 11.56 -17.77
CA MET A 141 -22.28 10.50 -18.03
C MET A 141 -22.25 9.41 -16.94
N ASP A 142 -21.07 8.98 -16.50
CA ASP A 142 -20.92 7.99 -15.42
C ASP A 142 -21.51 8.50 -14.09
N ILE A 143 -21.41 9.80 -13.82
CA ILE A 143 -22.04 10.44 -12.64
C ILE A 143 -23.57 10.49 -12.78
N SER A 144 -24.10 10.74 -13.98
CA SER A 144 -25.54 10.84 -14.23
C SER A 144 -26.27 9.49 -14.29
N GLY A 145 -25.55 8.39 -14.59
CA GLY A 145 -26.07 7.02 -14.61
C GLY A 145 -26.13 6.34 -13.23
N GLY A 146 -25.49 6.91 -12.21
CA GLY A 146 -25.45 6.37 -10.84
C GLY A 146 -26.57 6.87 -9.91
N ILE A 147 -27.39 7.82 -10.35
CA ILE A 147 -28.54 8.34 -9.58
C ILE A 147 -29.83 7.82 -10.23
N SER A 148 -30.10 6.51 -10.09
CA SER A 148 -31.48 6.03 -10.13
C SER A 148 -32.12 6.33 -8.78
N VAL A 149 -32.60 7.56 -8.60
CA VAL A 149 -33.55 7.87 -7.53
C VAL A 149 -34.83 7.10 -7.86
N LEU A 150 -34.97 5.93 -7.24
CA LEU A 150 -36.25 5.26 -7.02
C LEU A 150 -37.12 6.19 -6.15
N GLY A 151 -37.74 7.18 -6.79
CA GLY A 151 -38.73 8.07 -6.22
C GLY A 151 -40.08 7.73 -6.83
N SER A 152 -40.95 7.14 -6.03
CA SER A 152 -42.35 6.86 -6.36
C SER A 152 -43.14 8.15 -6.63
N GLY A 153 -43.88 8.18 -7.75
CA GLY A 153 -45.14 8.91 -7.88
C GLY A 153 -45.07 10.31 -8.50
N GLY A 154 -45.69 10.45 -9.68
CA GLY A 154 -46.13 11.73 -10.24
C GLY A 154 -45.67 11.97 -11.67
N ASP A 155 -46.58 11.78 -12.63
CA ASP A 155 -46.40 12.21 -14.02
C ASP A 155 -46.20 13.74 -14.08
N PHE A 156 -44.96 14.17 -14.28
CA PHE A 156 -44.63 15.49 -14.79
C PHE A 156 -43.61 15.34 -15.91
N GLY A 157 -44.10 15.50 -17.14
CA GLY A 157 -43.31 15.47 -18.36
C GLY A 157 -42.27 16.60 -18.37
N ILE A 158 -41.03 16.25 -18.05
CA ILE A 158 -39.86 17.04 -18.41
C ILE A 158 -39.33 16.46 -19.71
N ASN A 159 -39.56 17.15 -20.82
CA ASN A 159 -38.81 16.94 -22.06
C ASN A 159 -37.32 17.25 -21.80
N LYS A 160 -36.58 16.28 -21.26
CA LYS A 160 -35.13 16.25 -21.43
C LYS A 160 -34.90 15.82 -22.87
N ASN A 161 -34.43 16.75 -23.70
CA ASN A 161 -33.78 16.40 -24.95
C ASN A 161 -32.65 15.41 -24.62
N TYR A 162 -32.94 14.13 -24.75
CA TYR A 162 -31.94 13.07 -24.80
C TYR A 162 -31.19 13.27 -26.12
N THR A 163 -30.19 14.15 -26.13
CA THR A 163 -29.08 13.96 -27.06
C THR A 163 -28.56 12.56 -26.75
N GLN A 164 -28.74 11.63 -27.70
CA GLN A 164 -28.22 10.29 -27.56
C GLN A 164 -26.75 10.40 -27.15
N PRO A 165 -26.32 9.67 -26.10
CA PRO A 165 -24.95 9.75 -25.64
C PRO A 165 -24.02 9.46 -26.82
N LEU A 166 -22.98 10.27 -26.97
CA LEU A 166 -21.88 9.96 -27.89
C LEU A 166 -21.29 8.63 -27.42
N ASP A 167 -21.70 7.53 -28.08
CA ASP A 167 -21.13 6.22 -27.79
C ASP A 167 -19.68 6.21 -28.29
N VAL A 168 -18.76 6.51 -27.39
CA VAL A 168 -17.33 6.44 -27.69
C VAL A 168 -16.95 4.97 -27.81
N SER A 169 -16.86 4.50 -29.05
CA SER A 169 -16.40 3.15 -29.37
C SER A 169 -14.97 2.90 -28.89
N ILE A 170 -14.67 1.64 -28.52
CA ILE A 170 -13.31 1.23 -28.12
C ILE A 170 -12.30 1.54 -29.23
N SER A 171 -12.62 1.26 -30.50
CA SER A 171 -11.74 1.54 -31.63
C SER A 171 -11.37 3.03 -31.78
N MET A 172 -12.26 3.93 -31.35
CA MET A 172 -11.97 5.36 -31.32
C MET A 172 -11.00 5.72 -30.19
N LEU A 173 -11.19 5.13 -29.00
CA LEU A 173 -10.25 5.30 -27.87
C LEU A 173 -8.86 4.76 -28.19
N GLU A 174 -8.77 3.62 -28.88
CA GLU A 174 -7.48 3.07 -29.33
C GLU A 174 -6.75 4.03 -30.27
N LYS A 175 -7.46 4.59 -31.25
CA LYS A 175 -6.90 5.61 -32.16
C LYS A 175 -6.44 6.83 -31.38
N TYR A 176 -7.23 7.29 -30.42
CA TYR A 176 -6.85 8.43 -29.59
C TYR A 176 -5.64 8.16 -28.71
N PHE A 177 -5.54 6.98 -28.14
CA PHE A 177 -4.38 6.57 -27.37
C PHE A 177 -3.11 6.57 -28.22
N VAL A 178 -3.14 5.99 -29.43
CA VAL A 178 -2.01 6.01 -30.36
C VAL A 178 -1.65 7.44 -30.80
N SER A 179 -2.65 8.26 -31.12
CA SER A 179 -2.43 9.67 -31.47
C SER A 179 -1.86 10.49 -30.31
N LEU A 180 -2.22 10.16 -29.06
CA LEU A 180 -1.68 10.83 -27.88
C LEU A 180 -0.21 10.49 -27.67
N ILE A 181 0.20 9.24 -27.88
CA ILE A 181 1.62 8.87 -27.85
C ILE A 181 2.40 9.63 -28.92
N LYS A 182 1.84 9.73 -30.14
CA LYS A 182 2.44 10.51 -31.22
C LYS A 182 2.56 11.99 -30.84
N PHE A 183 1.50 12.58 -30.29
CA PHE A 183 1.51 13.97 -29.80
C PHE A 183 2.62 14.21 -28.78
N VAL A 184 2.75 13.34 -27.77
CA VAL A 184 3.78 13.43 -26.73
C VAL A 184 5.21 13.38 -27.30
N LYS A 185 5.42 12.65 -28.40
CA LYS A 185 6.74 12.54 -29.04
C LYS A 185 7.08 13.70 -29.97
N GLU A 186 6.06 14.27 -30.59
CA GLU A 186 6.23 15.32 -31.60
C GLU A 186 6.27 16.73 -31.00
N ASN A 187 5.67 16.90 -29.83
CA ASN A 187 5.61 18.19 -29.13
C ASN A 187 6.58 18.25 -27.95
N GLU A 188 7.02 19.46 -27.66
CA GLU A 188 7.72 19.77 -26.41
C GLU A 188 6.66 20.00 -25.32
N ILE A 189 6.80 19.33 -24.17
CA ILE A 189 5.89 19.46 -23.04
C ILE A 189 6.71 19.89 -21.82
N GLY A 190 6.50 21.13 -21.36
CA GLY A 190 7.20 21.68 -20.20
C GLY A 190 8.72 21.80 -20.38
N GLY A 191 9.19 22.10 -21.60
CA GLY A 191 10.62 22.24 -21.88
C GLY A 191 11.33 20.95 -22.33
N TYR A 192 10.60 19.83 -22.43
CA TYR A 192 11.19 18.52 -22.71
C TYR A 192 10.57 17.85 -23.91
N LYS A 193 11.41 17.13 -24.67
CA LYS A 193 10.98 16.25 -25.76
C LYS A 193 11.03 14.79 -25.33
N TYR A 194 9.90 14.11 -25.40
CA TYR A 194 9.78 12.74 -24.92
C TYR A 194 9.86 11.73 -26.07
N SER A 195 10.33 10.53 -25.76
CA SER A 195 10.48 9.43 -26.73
C SER A 195 9.35 8.40 -26.65
N GLY A 196 8.49 8.48 -25.62
CA GLY A 196 7.41 7.55 -25.34
C GLY A 196 6.77 7.84 -23.99
N ILE A 197 5.96 6.91 -23.49
CA ILE A 197 5.25 7.07 -22.21
C ILE A 197 5.43 5.87 -21.28
N ILE A 198 5.39 6.12 -19.96
CA ILE A 198 5.28 5.08 -18.93
C ILE A 198 3.85 5.07 -18.39
N VAL A 199 3.20 3.91 -18.45
CA VAL A 199 1.88 3.66 -17.87
C VAL A 199 2.04 2.78 -16.63
N HIS A 200 1.77 3.36 -15.46
CA HIS A 200 1.86 2.68 -14.17
C HIS A 200 0.47 2.31 -13.67
N VAL A 201 0.21 1.01 -13.53
CA VAL A 201 -1.05 0.44 -13.04
C VAL A 201 -0.81 -0.27 -11.71
N ASN A 202 -1.54 0.11 -10.66
CA ASN A 202 -1.33 -0.37 -9.29
C ASN A 202 -2.62 -1.00 -8.73
N ASN A 203 -2.59 -1.42 -7.46
CA ASN A 203 -3.73 -1.94 -6.69
C ASN A 203 -4.23 -3.34 -7.08
N PHE A 204 -3.47 -4.12 -7.85
CA PHE A 204 -3.81 -5.54 -8.05
C PHE A 204 -3.72 -6.36 -6.75
N ASP A 205 -2.96 -5.91 -5.74
CA ASP A 205 -2.97 -6.50 -4.38
C ASP A 205 -4.37 -6.44 -3.75
N VAL A 206 -5.13 -5.36 -3.99
CA VAL A 206 -6.48 -5.15 -3.45
C VAL A 206 -7.49 -5.97 -4.25
N VAL A 207 -7.48 -5.81 -5.57
CA VAL A 207 -8.44 -6.50 -6.45
C VAL A 207 -8.33 -8.03 -6.32
N LEU A 208 -7.10 -8.56 -6.20
CA LEU A 208 -6.87 -10.00 -6.12
C LEU A 208 -6.99 -10.56 -4.69
N ALA A 209 -7.25 -9.73 -3.68
CA ALA A 209 -7.55 -10.21 -2.33
C ALA A 209 -8.82 -11.09 -2.34
N GLU A 210 -9.80 -10.73 -3.17
CA GLU A 210 -11.00 -11.52 -3.39
C GLU A 210 -10.79 -12.54 -4.51
N LYS A 211 -10.94 -13.83 -4.19
CA LYS A 211 -10.72 -14.94 -5.15
C LYS A 211 -11.62 -14.84 -6.38
N GLU A 212 -12.81 -14.28 -6.24
CA GLU A 212 -13.80 -14.14 -7.31
C GLU A 212 -13.33 -13.18 -8.41
N ASN A 213 -12.58 -12.15 -8.04
CA ASN A 213 -12.09 -11.13 -8.98
C ASN A 213 -10.95 -11.64 -9.87
N LYS A 214 -10.29 -12.75 -9.51
CA LYS A 214 -9.23 -13.35 -10.34
C LYS A 214 -9.67 -13.59 -11.78
N LYS A 215 -10.89 -14.08 -12.01
CA LYS A 215 -11.41 -14.33 -13.37
C LYS A 215 -11.58 -13.02 -14.15
N LYS A 216 -12.10 -11.97 -13.51
CA LYS A 216 -12.25 -10.63 -14.11
C LYS A 216 -10.88 -10.07 -14.52
N VAL A 217 -9.88 -10.18 -13.65
CA VAL A 217 -8.52 -9.70 -13.94
C VAL A 217 -7.90 -10.47 -15.12
N ILE A 218 -8.09 -11.79 -15.20
CA ILE A 218 -7.64 -12.59 -16.36
C ILE A 218 -8.33 -12.12 -17.64
N GLN A 219 -9.64 -11.88 -17.60
CA GLN A 219 -10.39 -11.36 -18.74
C GLN A 219 -9.90 -9.97 -19.16
N PHE A 220 -9.68 -9.07 -18.20
CA PHE A 220 -9.14 -7.74 -18.43
C PHE A 220 -7.83 -7.80 -19.23
N PHE A 221 -6.83 -8.57 -18.77
CA PHE A 221 -5.55 -8.70 -19.48
C PHE A 221 -5.70 -9.29 -20.89
N ASN A 222 -6.66 -10.19 -21.08
CA ASN A 222 -6.97 -10.72 -22.40
C ASN A 222 -7.54 -9.65 -23.34
N GLU A 223 -8.41 -8.78 -22.84
CA GLU A 223 -9.03 -7.71 -23.63
C GLU A 223 -8.00 -6.64 -24.04
N ILE A 224 -7.13 -6.25 -23.11
CA ILE A 224 -6.14 -5.18 -23.35
C ILE A 224 -4.87 -5.66 -24.05
N ARG A 225 -4.70 -6.97 -24.30
CA ARG A 225 -3.48 -7.57 -24.87
C ARG A 225 -2.90 -6.77 -26.04
N ASP A 226 -3.75 -6.37 -26.98
CA ASP A 226 -3.32 -5.65 -28.18
C ASP A 226 -2.87 -4.23 -27.88
N ILE A 227 -3.48 -3.59 -26.88
CA ILE A 227 -3.06 -2.28 -26.39
C ILE A 227 -1.67 -2.36 -25.76
N LEU A 228 -1.39 -3.44 -25.02
CA LEU A 228 -0.08 -3.66 -24.39
C LEU A 228 1.08 -3.82 -25.38
N GLN A 229 0.77 -4.00 -26.66
CA GLN A 229 1.77 -4.10 -27.73
C GLN A 229 2.06 -2.76 -28.43
N THR A 230 1.40 -1.67 -28.00
CA THR A 230 1.60 -0.35 -28.60
C THR A 230 3.06 0.09 -28.48
N PRO A 231 3.72 0.47 -29.59
CA PRO A 231 5.09 0.98 -29.56
C PRO A 231 5.24 2.24 -28.72
N ASP A 232 6.43 2.42 -28.14
CA ASP A 232 6.83 3.56 -27.32
C ASP A 232 6.02 3.71 -26.02
N VAL A 233 5.43 2.60 -25.56
CA VAL A 233 4.73 2.50 -24.28
C VAL A 233 5.38 1.45 -23.38
N TYR A 234 5.61 1.82 -22.13
CA TYR A 234 6.14 0.94 -21.09
C TYR A 234 5.09 0.77 -20.00
N TYR A 235 4.48 -0.40 -19.93
CA TYR A 235 3.48 -0.73 -18.92
C TYR A 235 4.13 -1.39 -17.70
N LEU A 236 3.85 -0.83 -16.52
CA LEU A 236 4.23 -1.38 -15.23
C LEU A 236 2.98 -1.80 -14.47
N PHE A 237 2.78 -3.10 -14.26
CA PHE A 237 1.66 -3.67 -13.51
C PHE A 237 2.13 -4.12 -12.13
N LEU A 238 1.70 -3.45 -11.07
CA LEU A 238 2.11 -3.73 -9.70
C LEU A 238 1.07 -4.58 -8.97
N GLY A 239 1.52 -5.66 -8.34
CA GLY A 239 0.62 -6.48 -7.54
C GLY A 239 1.31 -7.57 -6.72
N PRO A 240 0.55 -8.59 -6.30
CA PRO A 240 1.04 -9.59 -5.37
C PRO A 240 2.03 -10.53 -6.05
N ASN A 241 2.77 -11.28 -5.24
CA ASN A 241 3.78 -12.24 -5.71
C ASN A 241 3.26 -13.25 -6.75
N ASN A 242 1.98 -13.59 -6.68
CA ASN A 242 1.35 -14.52 -7.60
C ASN A 242 0.68 -13.86 -8.82
N LEU A 243 0.67 -12.52 -8.95
CA LEU A 243 0.06 -11.82 -10.09
C LEU A 243 0.53 -12.42 -11.43
N PHE A 244 1.84 -12.55 -11.60
CA PHE A 244 2.37 -13.09 -12.85
C PHE A 244 2.01 -14.55 -13.04
N LYS A 245 2.21 -15.41 -12.03
CA LYS A 245 2.00 -16.86 -12.18
C LYS A 245 0.52 -17.20 -12.38
N ASP A 246 -0.34 -16.62 -11.56
CA ASP A 246 -1.74 -17.04 -11.41
C ASP A 246 -2.69 -16.33 -12.37
N VAL A 247 -2.32 -15.15 -12.86
CA VAL A 247 -3.14 -14.32 -13.75
C VAL A 247 -2.51 -14.25 -15.14
N ILE A 248 -1.37 -13.56 -15.27
CA ILE A 248 -0.74 -13.27 -16.57
C ILE A 248 -0.28 -14.57 -17.25
N GLY A 249 0.43 -15.41 -16.51
CA GLY A 249 1.01 -16.67 -16.95
C GLY A 249 0.00 -17.78 -17.18
N SER A 250 -1.27 -17.57 -16.79
CA SER A 250 -2.36 -18.51 -17.03
C SER A 250 -2.89 -18.47 -18.47
N GLN A 251 -2.52 -17.45 -19.25
CA GLN A 251 -2.98 -17.23 -20.63
C GLN A 251 -1.77 -17.01 -21.54
N ASP A 252 -1.44 -17.98 -22.39
CA ASP A 252 -0.23 -17.93 -23.24
C ASP A 252 -0.17 -16.68 -24.13
N ARG A 253 -1.33 -16.26 -24.67
CA ARG A 253 -1.44 -15.05 -25.51
C ARG A 253 -1.17 -13.74 -24.77
N VAL A 254 -1.42 -13.70 -23.45
CA VAL A 254 -1.11 -12.53 -22.61
C VAL A 254 0.34 -12.62 -22.18
N LYS A 255 0.75 -13.78 -21.68
CA LYS A 255 2.12 -14.08 -21.27
C LYS A 255 3.15 -13.76 -22.35
N SER A 256 2.84 -13.98 -23.64
CA SER A 256 3.73 -13.66 -24.76
C SER A 256 3.99 -12.16 -24.95
N VAL A 257 3.12 -11.29 -24.44
CA VAL A 257 3.27 -9.82 -24.52
C VAL A 257 4.09 -9.29 -23.35
N PHE A 258 4.05 -9.97 -22.20
CA PHE A 258 4.81 -9.58 -21.02
C PHE A 258 6.28 -9.99 -21.12
N PHE A 259 7.13 -9.23 -20.43
CA PHE A 259 8.48 -9.66 -20.13
C PHE A 259 8.42 -10.97 -19.33
N ARG A 260 9.12 -12.00 -19.79
CA ARG A 260 8.92 -13.40 -19.34
C ARG A 260 9.16 -13.62 -17.85
N THR A 261 9.98 -12.78 -17.24
CA THR A 261 10.34 -12.86 -15.82
C THR A 261 9.81 -11.62 -15.10
N PRO A 262 8.85 -11.74 -14.17
CA PRO A 262 8.38 -10.58 -13.41
C PRO A 262 9.53 -10.02 -12.56
N LEU A 263 9.55 -8.69 -12.40
CA LEU A 263 10.47 -8.05 -11.46
C LEU A 263 9.95 -8.29 -10.04
N ARG A 264 10.69 -9.04 -9.24
CA ARG A 264 10.32 -9.32 -7.85
C ARG A 264 10.96 -8.29 -6.92
N ILE A 265 10.15 -7.74 -6.03
CA ILE A 265 10.56 -6.77 -5.02
C ILE A 265 10.47 -7.46 -3.66
N ASP A 266 11.64 -7.83 -3.13
CA ASP A 266 11.77 -8.36 -1.77
C ASP A 266 11.74 -7.21 -0.76
N PRO A 267 11.54 -7.43 0.55
CA PRO A 267 11.71 -6.37 1.55
C PRO A 267 13.10 -5.71 1.50
N LEU A 268 13.19 -4.43 1.89
CA LEU A 268 14.48 -3.78 2.11
C LEU A 268 15.25 -4.52 3.21
N SER A 269 16.58 -4.56 3.13
CA SER A 269 17.35 -5.04 4.28
C SER A 269 17.16 -4.13 5.50
N LYS A 270 17.42 -4.67 6.71
CA LYS A 270 17.41 -3.89 7.95
C LYS A 270 18.26 -2.61 7.86
N GLY A 271 19.43 -2.69 7.22
CA GLY A 271 20.32 -1.55 7.03
C GLY A 271 19.75 -0.50 6.07
N GLU A 272 19.22 -0.93 4.92
CA GLU A 272 18.56 -0.02 3.97
C GLU A 272 17.31 0.64 4.59
N LEU A 273 16.57 -0.09 5.42
CA LEU A 273 15.41 0.46 6.14
C LEU A 273 15.81 1.58 7.10
N ILE A 274 16.87 1.37 7.91
CA ILE A 274 17.40 2.43 8.78
C ILE A 274 17.85 3.63 7.95
N GLN A 275 18.60 3.40 6.87
CA GLN A 275 19.04 4.47 5.98
C GLN A 275 17.86 5.24 5.38
N ALA A 276 16.78 4.56 4.99
CA ALA A 276 15.56 5.20 4.51
C ALA A 276 14.95 6.14 5.57
N PHE A 277 14.85 5.69 6.83
CA PHE A 277 14.36 6.52 7.92
C PHE A 277 15.29 7.70 8.22
N GLU A 278 16.61 7.49 8.25
CA GLU A 278 17.59 8.57 8.45
C GLU A 278 17.50 9.64 7.37
N LYS A 279 17.43 9.24 6.09
CA LYS A 279 17.27 10.19 4.98
C LYS A 279 15.99 10.99 5.12
N ARG A 280 14.87 10.34 5.45
CA ARG A 280 13.59 11.03 5.68
C ARG A 280 13.72 12.02 6.84
N MET A 281 14.25 11.62 7.99
CA MET A 281 14.45 12.52 9.13
C MET A 281 15.37 13.70 8.79
N ALA A 282 16.44 13.47 8.03
CA ALA A 282 17.34 14.53 7.59
C ALA A 282 16.65 15.55 6.69
N LEU A 283 15.82 15.11 5.73
CA LEU A 283 15.03 15.99 4.87
C LEU A 283 13.95 16.75 5.65
N LEU A 284 13.46 16.16 6.75
CA LEU A 284 12.41 16.72 7.60
C LEU A 284 12.92 17.55 8.77
N LYS A 285 14.23 17.61 8.98
CA LYS A 285 14.84 18.35 10.08
C LYS A 285 14.39 19.82 10.06
N SER A 286 14.00 20.33 11.21
CA SER A 286 13.65 21.74 11.39
C SER A 286 14.90 22.63 11.18
N ASN A 287 14.72 23.81 10.56
CA ASN A 287 15.86 24.66 10.20
C ASN A 287 16.50 25.37 11.41
N ASP A 288 15.73 25.48 12.49
CA ASP A 288 16.01 26.19 13.74
C ASP A 288 16.76 25.35 14.77
N ILE A 289 17.05 24.07 14.46
CA ILE A 289 17.78 23.18 15.37
C ILE A 289 19.09 22.67 14.73
N PRO A 290 20.13 22.45 15.55
CA PRO A 290 21.38 21.89 15.05
C PRO A 290 21.25 20.42 14.66
N ASN A 291 20.50 19.62 15.43
CA ASN A 291 20.33 18.18 15.23
C ASN A 291 18.89 17.76 15.59
N TYR A 292 18.37 16.73 14.92
CA TYR A 292 17.13 16.05 15.31
C TYR A 292 17.42 14.89 16.26
N ILE A 293 16.40 14.43 16.98
CA ILE A 293 16.46 13.26 17.86
C ILE A 293 15.72 12.13 17.15
N LYS A 294 16.34 10.96 17.00
CA LYS A 294 15.64 9.78 16.49
C LYS A 294 14.49 9.41 17.44
N PRO A 295 13.23 9.30 16.99
CA PRO A 295 12.11 8.98 17.87
C PRO A 295 12.23 7.60 18.53
N VAL A 296 12.79 6.63 17.81
CA VAL A 296 13.06 5.26 18.29
C VAL A 296 14.50 4.88 17.97
N LYS A 297 15.09 3.99 18.76
CA LYS A 297 16.41 3.42 18.45
C LYS A 297 16.32 2.43 17.29
N ASP A 298 17.44 2.19 16.61
CA ASP A 298 17.53 1.28 15.47
C ASP A 298 17.12 -0.16 15.85
N GLU A 299 17.39 -0.60 17.08
CA GLU A 299 16.98 -1.93 17.56
C GLU A 299 15.45 -2.08 17.65
N VAL A 300 14.71 -0.99 17.86
CA VAL A 300 13.23 -1.00 17.80
C VAL A 300 12.80 -1.31 16.38
N VAL A 301 13.40 -0.64 15.39
CA VAL A 301 13.11 -0.87 13.97
C VAL A 301 13.45 -2.31 13.58
N TYR A 302 14.58 -2.85 14.04
CA TYR A 302 14.93 -4.25 13.79
C TYR A 302 13.92 -5.22 14.41
N ASN A 303 13.40 -4.92 15.59
CA ASN A 303 12.41 -5.79 16.22
C ASN A 303 11.07 -5.77 15.48
N LEU A 304 10.63 -4.60 15.02
CA LEU A 304 9.44 -4.47 14.19
C LEU A 304 9.65 -5.07 12.79
N TYR A 305 10.88 -5.00 12.26
CA TYR A 305 11.24 -5.67 11.01
C TYR A 305 11.03 -7.18 11.10
N ASP A 306 11.49 -7.79 12.19
CA ASP A 306 11.32 -9.23 12.40
C ASP A 306 9.84 -9.61 12.61
N LEU A 307 9.08 -8.77 13.32
CA LEU A 307 7.63 -8.96 13.53
C LEU A 307 6.83 -8.90 12.22
N TYR A 308 7.14 -7.93 11.36
CA TYR A 308 6.39 -7.65 10.14
C TYR A 308 7.06 -8.19 8.87
N GLU A 309 8.12 -9.00 9.00
CA GLU A 309 8.86 -9.60 7.89
C GLU A 309 9.32 -8.57 6.83
N GLY A 310 9.69 -7.37 7.30
CA GLY A 310 10.14 -6.27 6.45
C GLY A 310 9.06 -5.51 5.68
N ASP A 311 7.77 -5.67 6.02
CA ASP A 311 6.72 -4.76 5.57
C ASP A 311 6.96 -3.35 6.17
N ILE A 312 7.48 -2.44 5.34
CA ILE A 312 7.85 -1.10 5.79
C ILE A 312 6.65 -0.28 6.23
N ARG A 313 5.47 -0.53 5.64
CA ARG A 313 4.24 0.21 5.93
C ARG A 313 3.78 -0.14 7.34
N LEU A 314 3.74 -1.42 7.69
CA LEU A 314 3.37 -1.86 9.04
C LEU A 314 4.40 -1.42 10.09
N ILE A 315 5.69 -1.42 9.77
CA ILE A 315 6.73 -0.89 10.66
C ILE A 315 6.51 0.60 10.94
N MET A 316 6.31 1.40 9.89
CA MET A 316 6.05 2.85 10.00
C MET A 316 4.77 3.16 10.77
N SER A 317 3.68 2.44 10.49
CA SER A 317 2.41 2.55 11.24
C SER A 317 2.63 2.23 12.71
N SER A 318 3.31 1.13 13.01
CA SER A 318 3.55 0.70 14.40
C SER A 318 4.41 1.69 15.18
N ILE A 319 5.43 2.29 14.54
CA ILE A 319 6.20 3.38 15.16
C ILE A 319 5.29 4.58 15.44
N SER A 320 4.43 4.95 14.50
CA SER A 320 3.46 6.04 14.71
C SER A 320 2.50 5.75 15.86
N ASP A 321 2.00 4.51 15.94
CA ASP A 321 1.11 4.02 17.01
C ASP A 321 1.81 4.09 18.37
N ILE A 322 3.06 3.62 18.47
CA ILE A 322 3.91 3.72 19.68
C ILE A 322 4.06 5.19 20.11
N LEU A 323 4.44 6.05 19.17
CA LEU A 323 4.71 7.47 19.47
C LEU A 323 3.42 8.21 19.87
N SER A 324 2.25 7.77 19.41
CA SER A 324 0.95 8.35 19.80
C SER A 324 0.60 8.13 21.28
N LYS A 325 1.33 7.24 21.98
CA LYS A 325 1.18 6.97 23.41
C LYS A 325 2.08 7.80 24.30
N ILE A 326 2.96 8.58 23.72
CA ILE A 326 3.98 9.33 24.44
C ILE A 326 3.50 10.77 24.66
N SER A 327 3.84 11.34 25.81
CA SER A 327 3.57 12.75 26.09
C SER A 327 4.45 13.70 25.28
N ASP A 328 3.98 14.92 25.03
CA ASP A 328 4.63 15.95 24.19
C ASP A 328 6.02 16.43 24.68
N LYS A 329 6.55 15.89 25.78
CA LYS A 329 7.83 16.30 26.39
C LYS A 329 8.89 15.19 26.35
N PHE A 330 8.76 14.25 25.42
CA PHE A 330 9.67 13.11 25.36
C PHE A 330 10.92 13.43 24.56
N GLY A 331 11.90 14.03 25.22
CA GLY A 331 13.17 14.46 24.61
C GLY A 331 14.23 13.35 24.44
N LYS A 332 13.84 12.08 24.28
CA LYS A 332 14.78 10.95 24.11
C LYS A 332 14.26 9.90 23.14
N SER A 333 15.17 9.14 22.54
CA SER A 333 14.82 7.97 21.73
C SER A 333 14.26 6.84 22.60
N LEU A 334 13.18 6.20 22.15
CA LEU A 334 12.65 5.01 22.81
C LEU A 334 13.57 3.79 22.68
N SER A 335 13.75 3.10 23.79
CA SER A 335 14.35 1.76 23.84
C SER A 335 13.38 0.67 23.36
N VAL A 336 13.91 -0.54 23.13
CA VAL A 336 13.12 -1.71 22.71
C VAL A 336 12.06 -2.07 23.74
N ASP A 337 12.40 -2.09 25.03
CA ASP A 337 11.44 -2.47 26.07
C ASP A 337 10.31 -1.44 26.20
N GLU A 338 10.63 -0.14 26.16
CA GLU A 338 9.62 0.93 26.17
C GLU A 338 8.71 0.83 24.93
N ALA A 339 9.28 0.69 23.74
CA ALA A 339 8.52 0.59 22.49
C ALA A 339 7.60 -0.65 22.45
N ARG A 340 8.07 -1.80 22.95
CA ARG A 340 7.26 -3.02 23.03
C ARG A 340 6.06 -2.86 23.97
N ILE A 341 6.28 -2.29 25.16
CA ILE A 341 5.20 -2.05 26.12
C ILE A 341 4.17 -1.10 25.51
N LEU A 342 4.61 0.00 24.90
CA LEU A 342 3.70 0.99 24.30
C LEU A 342 2.90 0.43 23.12
N LEU A 343 3.53 -0.35 22.23
CA LEU A 343 2.81 -0.97 21.12
C LEU A 343 1.76 -1.95 21.64
N ALA A 344 2.12 -2.76 22.64
CA ALA A 344 1.21 -3.73 23.20
C ALA A 344 0.04 -3.07 23.97
N GLN A 345 0.30 -1.97 24.69
CA GLN A 345 -0.75 -1.14 25.29
C GLN A 345 -1.69 -0.58 24.23
N GLU A 346 -1.14 -0.03 23.14
CA GLU A 346 -1.95 0.47 22.03
C GLU A 346 -2.86 -0.62 21.45
N ARG A 347 -2.32 -1.82 21.18
CA ARG A 347 -3.12 -2.93 20.64
C ARG A 347 -4.22 -3.37 21.61
N TRP A 348 -3.95 -3.34 22.91
CA TRP A 348 -4.95 -3.63 23.94
C TRP A 348 -6.05 -2.56 23.99
N GLU A 349 -5.69 -1.28 23.97
CA GLU A 349 -6.66 -0.18 23.95
C GLU A 349 -7.53 -0.22 22.69
N ARG A 350 -6.97 -0.57 21.53
CA ARG A 350 -7.74 -0.78 20.29
C ARG A 350 -8.82 -1.85 20.46
N ILE A 351 -8.51 -2.92 21.18
CA ILE A 351 -9.48 -3.97 21.53
C ILE A 351 -10.59 -3.41 22.44
N GLU A 352 -10.24 -2.56 23.41
CA GLU A 352 -11.21 -2.01 24.35
C GLU A 352 -12.10 -0.93 23.74
N GLU A 353 -11.55 -0.03 22.92
CA GLU A 353 -12.26 1.14 22.39
C GLU A 353 -13.03 0.84 21.11
N LEU A 354 -12.43 0.07 20.18
CA LEU A 354 -13.00 -0.13 18.84
C LEU A 354 -13.74 -1.47 18.74
N ILE A 355 -13.10 -2.56 19.18
CA ILE A 355 -13.64 -3.92 19.03
C ILE A 355 -14.68 -4.22 20.12
N LYS A 356 -14.47 -3.68 21.33
CA LYS A 356 -15.39 -3.78 22.49
C LYS A 356 -15.72 -5.23 22.85
N LEU A 357 -14.68 -6.06 23.02
CA LEU A 357 -14.85 -7.44 23.50
C LEU A 357 -15.47 -7.46 24.91
N THR A 358 -16.30 -8.48 25.17
CA THR A 358 -16.85 -8.72 26.51
C THR A 358 -15.75 -9.16 27.48
N GLU A 359 -15.96 -9.00 28.79
CA GLU A 359 -14.98 -9.43 29.79
C GLU A 359 -14.64 -10.93 29.69
N GLU A 360 -15.63 -11.78 29.39
CA GLU A 360 -15.36 -13.21 29.17
C GLU A 360 -14.48 -13.44 27.94
N GLN A 361 -14.71 -12.71 26.84
CA GLN A 361 -13.88 -12.80 25.64
C GLN A 361 -12.46 -12.32 25.90
N LYS A 362 -12.28 -11.26 26.71
CA LYS A 362 -10.97 -10.78 27.14
C LYS A 362 -10.23 -11.84 27.97
N VAL A 363 -10.93 -12.59 28.84
CA VAL A 363 -10.33 -13.71 29.60
C VAL A 363 -9.82 -14.82 28.66
N ILE A 364 -10.60 -15.17 27.64
CA ILE A 364 -10.15 -16.13 26.62
C ILE A 364 -8.93 -15.60 25.86
N LEU A 365 -8.95 -14.33 25.44
CA LEU A 365 -7.82 -13.71 24.76
C LEU A 365 -6.55 -13.70 25.63
N LYS A 366 -6.66 -13.34 26.92
CA LYS A 366 -5.55 -13.41 27.89
C LYS A 366 -4.96 -14.82 27.99
N SER A 367 -5.80 -15.85 27.91
CA SER A 367 -5.35 -17.25 27.91
C SER A 367 -4.55 -17.59 26.65
N ILE A 368 -4.97 -17.07 25.48
CA ILE A 368 -4.23 -17.22 24.21
C ILE A 368 -2.89 -16.47 24.28
N ILE A 369 -2.87 -15.25 24.82
CA ILE A 369 -1.66 -14.42 24.97
C ILE A 369 -0.61 -15.14 25.83
N LYS A 370 -1.02 -15.71 26.97
CA LYS A 370 -0.13 -16.45 27.88
C LYS A 370 0.39 -17.77 27.29
N SER A 371 -0.24 -18.28 26.23
CA SER A 371 0.19 -19.52 25.60
C SER A 371 1.46 -19.30 24.77
N LYS A 372 2.52 -20.06 25.08
CA LYS A 372 3.76 -20.07 24.30
C LYS A 372 3.54 -20.59 22.88
N ASN A 373 2.68 -21.59 22.72
CA ASN A 373 2.39 -22.23 21.45
C ASN A 373 0.95 -21.94 20.98
N PRO A 374 0.65 -22.05 19.67
CA PRO A 374 -0.73 -22.03 19.17
C PRO A 374 -1.60 -23.06 19.90
N ILE A 375 -2.81 -22.65 20.26
CA ILE A 375 -3.70 -23.41 21.15
C ILE A 375 -4.93 -23.93 20.41
N SER A 376 -5.35 -25.15 20.73
CA SER A 376 -6.57 -25.74 20.18
C SER A 376 -7.83 -25.22 20.90
N GLN A 377 -8.97 -25.33 20.23
CA GLN A 377 -10.27 -25.02 20.85
C GLN A 377 -10.55 -25.86 22.10
N LYS A 378 -10.08 -27.11 22.10
CA LYS A 378 -10.25 -28.02 23.24
C LYS A 378 -9.44 -27.54 24.44
N GLU A 379 -8.18 -27.18 24.24
CA GLU A 379 -7.33 -26.68 25.34
C GLU A 379 -7.90 -25.40 25.94
N ILE A 380 -8.40 -24.47 25.13
CA ILE A 380 -9.10 -23.28 25.66
C ILE A 380 -10.38 -23.66 26.41
N ALA A 381 -11.17 -24.60 25.89
CA ALA A 381 -12.38 -25.09 26.56
C ALA A 381 -12.05 -25.68 27.95
N ASP A 382 -11.00 -26.51 28.01
CA ASP A 382 -10.52 -27.15 29.23
C ASP A 382 -9.97 -26.12 30.23
N LEU A 383 -9.17 -25.13 29.77
CA LEU A 383 -8.62 -24.06 30.61
C LEU A 383 -9.66 -23.09 31.15
N SER A 384 -10.73 -22.83 30.38
CA SER A 384 -11.78 -21.88 30.74
C SER A 384 -13.00 -22.52 31.41
N GLY A 385 -13.06 -23.85 31.46
CA GLY A 385 -14.23 -24.60 31.94
C GLY A 385 -15.49 -24.37 31.09
N LYS A 386 -15.34 -24.03 29.81
CA LYS A 386 -16.44 -23.72 28.90
C LYS A 386 -16.66 -24.85 27.90
N ALA A 387 -17.89 -25.00 27.41
CA ALA A 387 -18.17 -25.97 26.34
C ALA A 387 -17.43 -25.62 25.05
N GLN A 388 -16.85 -26.62 24.36
CA GLN A 388 -16.07 -26.41 23.14
C GLN A 388 -16.88 -25.73 22.02
N SER A 389 -18.18 -26.00 21.92
CA SER A 389 -19.09 -25.33 20.98
C SER A 389 -19.15 -23.82 21.21
N ASN A 390 -19.16 -23.38 22.47
CA ASN A 390 -19.16 -21.97 22.84
C ASN A 390 -17.81 -21.30 22.53
N VAL A 391 -16.70 -22.02 22.71
CA VAL A 391 -15.35 -21.56 22.31
C VAL A 391 -15.30 -21.19 20.84
N SER A 392 -15.75 -22.09 19.96
CA SER A 392 -15.72 -21.82 18.52
C SER A 392 -16.67 -20.68 18.10
N GLY A 393 -17.87 -20.66 18.66
CA GLY A 393 -18.94 -19.75 18.22
C GLY A 393 -18.92 -18.38 18.90
N TYR A 394 -18.93 -18.34 20.23
CA TYR A 394 -19.09 -17.09 20.99
C TYR A 394 -17.75 -16.40 21.30
N TYR A 395 -16.70 -17.17 21.57
CA TYR A 395 -15.41 -16.61 21.99
C TYR A 395 -14.44 -16.39 20.82
N PHE A 396 -14.25 -17.37 19.95
CA PHE A 396 -13.29 -17.25 18.84
C PHE A 396 -13.84 -16.44 17.67
N LYS A 397 -15.15 -16.49 17.40
CA LYS A 397 -15.71 -15.78 16.24
C LYS A 397 -15.41 -14.27 16.29
N PRO A 398 -15.67 -13.52 17.38
CA PRO A 398 -15.32 -12.11 17.42
C PRO A 398 -13.82 -11.85 17.29
N LEU A 399 -12.98 -12.73 17.84
CA LEU A 399 -11.52 -12.61 17.71
C LEU A 399 -11.03 -12.83 16.27
N LYS A 400 -11.69 -13.73 15.52
CA LYS A 400 -11.37 -13.99 14.10
C LYS A 400 -11.94 -12.92 13.18
N ASP A 401 -13.19 -12.54 13.40
CA ASP A 401 -13.90 -11.55 12.58
C ASP A 401 -13.23 -10.17 12.68
N ASN A 402 -12.50 -9.90 13.78
CA ASN A 402 -11.67 -8.71 13.98
C ASN A 402 -10.17 -8.95 13.78
N GLU A 403 -9.77 -10.07 13.17
CA GLU A 403 -8.38 -10.38 12.82
C GLU A 403 -7.39 -10.32 14.00
N ILE A 404 -7.84 -10.63 15.21
CA ILE A 404 -7.00 -10.72 16.41
C ILE A 404 -6.29 -12.07 16.48
N ILE A 405 -6.98 -13.13 16.05
CA ILE A 405 -6.43 -14.49 16.01
C ILE A 405 -6.56 -15.10 14.62
N GLU A 406 -5.61 -15.99 14.29
CA GLU A 406 -5.58 -16.76 13.05
C GLU A 406 -5.23 -18.22 13.29
N GLU A 407 -5.54 -19.06 12.31
CA GLU A 407 -5.13 -20.46 12.30
C GLU A 407 -3.62 -20.55 11.98
N LYS A 408 -2.81 -20.99 12.94
CA LYS A 408 -1.35 -21.14 12.79
C LYS A 408 -0.93 -22.54 12.32
N GLY A 409 -1.86 -23.49 12.30
CA GLY A 409 -1.61 -24.87 11.86
C GLY A 409 -2.69 -25.84 12.30
N ARG A 410 -2.45 -27.13 12.09
CA ARG A 410 -3.37 -28.21 12.49
C ARG A 410 -2.65 -29.38 13.14
N ILE A 411 -3.25 -29.95 14.18
CA ILE A 411 -2.86 -31.25 14.74
C ILE A 411 -4.01 -32.22 14.57
N LYS A 412 -3.78 -33.35 13.88
CA LYS A 412 -4.82 -34.36 13.59
C LYS A 412 -6.11 -33.73 13.02
N ASN A 413 -5.94 -32.83 12.04
CA ASN A 413 -7.01 -32.04 11.40
C ASN A 413 -7.77 -31.07 12.33
N LYS A 414 -7.30 -30.82 13.56
CA LYS A 414 -7.85 -29.80 14.46
C LYS A 414 -7.05 -28.50 14.34
N PRO A 415 -7.71 -27.36 14.11
CA PRO A 415 -7.02 -26.08 13.98
C PRO A 415 -6.40 -25.64 15.31
N LEU A 416 -5.19 -25.11 15.22
CA LEU A 416 -4.50 -24.39 16.28
C LEU A 416 -4.56 -22.90 16.01
N TRP A 417 -4.84 -22.14 17.06
CA TRP A 417 -5.09 -20.70 16.97
C TRP A 417 -4.00 -19.94 17.73
N GLY A 418 -3.56 -18.83 17.14
CA GLY A 418 -2.63 -17.90 17.77
C GLY A 418 -3.00 -16.47 17.41
N LEU A 419 -2.30 -15.51 18.00
CA LEU A 419 -2.45 -14.10 17.64
C LEU A 419 -2.02 -13.90 16.19
N THR A 420 -2.70 -13.00 15.48
CA THR A 420 -2.19 -12.48 14.21
C THR A 420 -0.93 -11.65 14.47
N ARG A 421 -0.15 -11.39 13.44
CA ARG A 421 1.11 -10.62 13.56
C ARG A 421 0.88 -9.24 14.18
N ASP A 422 -0.23 -8.57 13.86
CA ASP A 422 -0.53 -7.24 14.39
C ASP A 422 -0.84 -7.24 15.90
N TYR A 423 -1.28 -8.39 16.44
CA TYR A 423 -1.63 -8.57 17.85
C TYR A 423 -0.61 -9.42 18.62
N GLU A 424 0.43 -9.98 17.98
CA GLU A 424 1.57 -10.59 18.68
C GLU A 424 2.23 -9.68 19.73
N PRO A 425 2.30 -8.34 19.55
CA PRO A 425 2.77 -7.44 20.61
C PRO A 425 2.11 -7.63 21.97
N LEU A 426 0.86 -8.11 22.04
CA LEU A 426 0.19 -8.37 23.33
C LEU A 426 0.94 -9.35 24.23
N LYS A 427 1.74 -10.26 23.65
CA LYS A 427 2.60 -11.17 24.43
C LYS A 427 3.70 -10.42 25.19
N TRP A 428 4.16 -9.29 24.66
CA TRP A 428 5.21 -8.50 25.30
C TRP A 428 4.75 -7.86 26.61
N LEU A 429 3.44 -7.63 26.81
CA LEU A 429 2.92 -7.19 28.12
C LEU A 429 3.08 -8.27 29.18
N VAL A 430 2.80 -9.53 28.82
CA VAL A 430 2.95 -10.65 29.74
C VAL A 430 4.43 -10.83 30.08
N ASP A 431 5.31 -10.82 29.09
CA ASP A 431 6.75 -10.94 29.31
C ASP A 431 7.29 -9.78 30.19
N ALA A 432 6.79 -8.55 30.00
CA ALA A 432 7.19 -7.41 30.80
C ALA A 432 6.69 -7.52 32.25
N GLN A 433 5.45 -7.98 32.46
CA GLN A 433 4.88 -8.22 33.79
C GLN A 433 5.64 -9.31 34.55
N GLU A 434 5.97 -10.42 33.89
CA GLU A 434 6.75 -11.51 34.47
C GLU A 434 8.15 -11.04 34.89
N LYS A 435 8.84 -10.27 34.03
CA LYS A 435 10.15 -9.67 34.37
C LYS A 435 10.07 -8.70 35.55
N MET A 436 9.03 -7.86 35.61
CA MET A 436 8.85 -6.95 36.74
C MET A 436 8.62 -7.71 38.05
N GLN A 437 7.84 -8.78 38.02
CA GLN A 437 7.58 -9.60 39.20
C GLN A 437 8.85 -10.29 39.71
N ILE A 438 9.65 -10.89 38.81
CA ILE A 438 10.95 -11.50 39.16
C ILE A 438 11.89 -10.47 39.80
N ASN A 439 12.01 -9.28 39.21
CA ASN A 439 12.86 -8.21 39.75
C ASN A 439 12.40 -7.72 41.13
N LEU A 440 11.09 -7.74 41.42
CA LEU A 440 10.56 -7.40 42.73
C LEU A 440 10.89 -8.49 43.75
N GLU A 441 10.72 -9.76 43.38
CA GLU A 441 11.06 -10.91 44.23
C GLU A 441 12.56 -10.94 44.56
N GLU A 442 13.44 -10.73 43.59
CA GLU A 442 14.89 -10.65 43.79
C GLU A 442 15.31 -9.50 44.71
N LYS A 443 14.72 -8.31 44.55
CA LYS A 443 14.97 -7.17 45.44
C LYS A 443 14.47 -7.42 46.86
N SER A 444 13.32 -8.06 47.01
CA SER A 444 12.78 -8.47 48.32
C SER A 444 13.67 -9.52 49.00
N SER A 445 14.26 -10.44 48.24
CA SER A 445 15.22 -11.42 48.75
C SER A 445 16.58 -10.82 49.13
N GLN A 446 17.05 -9.79 48.41
CA GLN A 446 18.28 -9.09 48.77
C GLN A 446 18.12 -8.23 50.04
N MET A 447 16.98 -7.54 50.20
CA MET A 447 16.69 -6.75 51.40
C MET A 447 16.46 -7.60 52.66
N SER A 448 16.11 -8.89 52.52
CA SER A 448 15.91 -9.81 53.66
C SER A 448 17.19 -10.50 54.12
N LEU A 449 18.31 -10.34 53.40
CA LEU A 449 19.63 -10.84 53.78
C LEU A 449 20.54 -9.77 54.42
N GLU A 450 20.08 -8.52 54.51
CA GLU A 450 20.78 -7.38 55.15
C GLU A 450 20.26 -7.02 56.55
N ILE A 451 19.47 -7.91 57.17
CA ILE A 451 19.04 -7.82 58.59
C ILE A 451 19.70 -8.97 59.36
#